data_AF-A0A2A6DWN4-F1
#
_entry.id   AF-A0A2A6DWN4-F1
#
_cell.length_a   1.000
_cell.length_b   1.000
_cell.length_c   1.000
_cell.angle_alpha   90.00
_cell.angle_beta   90.00
_cell.angle_gamma   90.00
#
_symmetry.space_group_name_H-M   'P 1'
#
loop_
_entity.id
_entity.type
_entity.pdbx_description
1 polymer ?
#
loop_
_entity_poly.entity_id
_entity_poly.type
_entity_poly.pdbx_seq_one_letter_code
_entity_poly.pdbx_strand_id
1 'polypeptide(L)'
;MLENQIYSYCGIRYGDQLDSLQSKISDRIRELGVSLWTYLERLKNHPEEWDHLIERITLNETYFFREENQLRDFVEVLKKWPHDRNGKIRIWSAACSTGEEPYTLAMLIADSGAVPLERVEIVASDINKKALRTAETGWYPKNSLSFRRTPWEIKKKYFDEKGDGFQVKPFIAERVRFTYLNLLGDRREYERIGKADIVFCRNVLIYFDRDAIAEIADRLYKTLNPGGYLFLGHSETLQDHRHLFDVIFTDFSYYYRRKEQSEKRNAAGAT
;
A
#
# COMPACT_ATOMS: atom_id res chain seq x y z
N MET A 1 15.51 15.23 17.79
CA MET A 1 16.55 14.24 17.44
C MET A 1 15.93 12.92 16.95
N LEU A 2 15.03 12.31 17.72
CA LEU A 2 14.33 11.08 17.32
C LEU A 2 13.46 11.27 16.08
N GLU A 3 12.66 12.35 16.03
CA GLU A 3 11.85 12.68 14.85
C GLU A 3 12.72 12.80 13.59
N ASN A 4 13.86 13.49 13.66
CA ASN A 4 14.78 13.59 12.53
C ASN A 4 15.31 12.21 12.09
N GLN A 5 15.60 11.30 13.02
CA GLN A 5 16.01 9.94 12.65
C GLN A 5 14.87 9.17 11.98
N ILE A 6 13.63 9.29 12.48
CA ILE A 6 12.44 8.66 11.88
C ILE A 6 12.22 9.21 10.47
N TYR A 7 12.26 10.53 10.32
CA TYR A 7 12.13 11.20 9.03
C TYR A 7 13.24 10.75 8.06
N SER A 8 14.50 10.70 8.50
CA SER A 8 15.59 10.19 7.65
C SER A 8 15.45 8.71 7.31
N TYR A 9 14.82 7.90 8.16
CA TYR A 9 14.65 6.47 7.94
C TYR A 9 13.48 6.17 6.98
N CYS A 10 12.32 6.78 7.21
CA CYS A 10 11.09 6.43 6.49
C CYS A 10 10.23 7.62 6.05
N GLY A 11 10.70 8.86 6.18
CA GLY A 11 10.01 10.08 5.72
C GLY A 11 8.77 10.48 6.50
N ILE A 12 8.37 9.72 7.53
CA ILE A 12 7.23 10.06 8.37
C ILE A 12 7.56 11.31 9.18
N ARG A 13 6.64 12.29 9.16
CA ARG A 13 6.75 13.54 9.91
C ARG A 13 5.70 13.59 11.01
N TYR A 14 6.11 13.97 12.22
CA TYR A 14 5.21 14.09 13.36
C TYR A 14 4.74 15.53 13.56
N GLY A 15 5.55 16.53 13.21
CA GLY A 15 5.14 17.93 13.27
C GLY A 15 4.65 18.29 14.67
N ASP A 16 3.42 18.78 14.79
CA ASP A 16 2.84 19.16 16.09
C ASP A 16 2.42 17.96 16.97
N GLN A 17 2.53 16.72 16.48
CA GLN A 17 2.10 15.50 17.19
C GLN A 17 3.23 14.83 18.00
N LEU A 18 4.23 15.59 18.43
CA LEU A 18 5.38 15.07 19.18
C LEU A 18 5.00 14.36 20.49
N ASP A 19 3.94 14.81 21.17
CA ASP A 19 3.46 14.18 22.39
C ASP A 19 3.00 12.73 22.15
N SER A 20 2.36 12.48 21.00
CA SER A 20 1.95 11.13 20.60
C SER A 20 3.17 10.23 20.36
N LEU A 21 4.20 10.77 19.70
CA LEU A 21 5.46 10.06 19.48
C LEU A 21 6.15 9.72 20.81
N GLN A 22 6.21 10.68 21.74
CA GLN A 22 6.81 10.48 23.06
C GLN A 22 6.08 9.38 23.84
N SER A 23 4.75 9.39 23.85
CA SER A 23 3.95 8.38 24.53
C SER A 23 4.22 6.97 23.97
N LYS A 24 4.21 6.83 22.63
CA LYS A 24 4.43 5.54 21.96
C LYS A 24 5.81 4.92 22.24
N ILE A 25 6.82 5.75 22.48
CA ILE A 25 8.21 5.31 22.64
C ILE A 25 8.59 5.14 24.11
N SER A 26 7.95 5.89 25.00
CA SER A 26 8.18 5.80 26.44
C SER A 26 7.95 4.39 26.98
N ASP A 27 6.97 3.65 26.45
CA ASP A 27 6.74 2.24 26.80
C ASP A 27 7.94 1.37 26.41
N ARG A 28 8.46 1.54 25.20
CA ARG A 28 9.62 0.78 24.71
C ARG A 28 10.90 1.09 25.49
N ILE A 29 11.13 2.35 25.82
CA ILE A 29 12.27 2.80 26.63
C ILE A 29 12.21 2.17 28.03
N ARG A 30 11.01 2.14 28.64
CA ARG A 30 10.77 1.48 29.94
C ARG A 30 10.97 -0.03 29.88
N GLU A 31 10.45 -0.71 28.86
CA GLU A 31 10.66 -2.14 28.63
C GLU A 31 12.15 -2.51 28.56
N LEU A 32 12.95 -1.66 27.91
CA LEU A 32 14.38 -1.87 27.74
C LEU A 32 15.21 -1.41 28.96
N GLY A 33 14.65 -0.63 29.88
CA GLY A 33 15.35 -0.08 31.03
C GLY A 33 16.48 0.89 30.68
N VAL A 34 16.36 1.62 29.56
CA VAL A 34 17.40 2.52 29.04
C VAL A 34 16.98 3.98 29.06
N SER A 35 17.92 4.90 28.84
CA SER A 35 17.61 6.31 28.60
C SER A 35 17.22 6.55 27.13
N LEU A 36 16.58 7.68 26.81
CA LEU A 36 16.32 8.09 25.43
C LEU A 36 17.62 8.21 24.61
N TRP A 37 18.70 8.70 25.22
CA TRP A 37 19.99 8.80 24.54
C TRP A 37 20.52 7.43 24.14
N THR A 38 20.51 6.48 25.07
CA THR A 38 20.90 5.09 24.83
C THR A 38 19.98 4.42 23.80
N TYR A 39 18.69 4.75 23.79
CA TYR A 39 17.76 4.26 22.77
C TYR A 39 18.09 4.78 21.36
N LEU A 40 18.44 6.06 21.22
CA LEU A 40 18.88 6.65 19.95
C LEU A 40 20.19 6.05 19.44
N GLU A 41 21.11 5.69 20.33
CA GLU A 41 22.31 4.93 19.96
C GLU A 41 21.96 3.51 19.54
N ARG A 42 21.02 2.87 20.25
CA ARG A 42 20.55 1.52 19.91
C ARG A 42 19.96 1.47 18.50
N LEU A 43 19.14 2.44 18.11
CA LEU A 43 18.60 2.54 16.73
C LEU A 43 19.67 2.62 15.64
N LYS A 44 20.88 3.10 15.95
CA LYS A 44 22.00 3.14 14.99
C LYS A 44 22.73 1.81 14.88
N ASN A 45 22.84 1.08 16.00
CA ASN A 45 23.66 -0.13 16.10
C ASN A 45 22.85 -1.43 15.92
N HIS A 46 21.53 -1.35 16.05
CA HIS A 46 20.61 -2.48 16.06
C HIS A 46 19.48 -2.25 15.03
N PRO A 47 19.67 -2.66 13.76
CA PRO A 47 18.66 -2.48 12.72
C PRO A 47 17.29 -3.09 13.07
N GLU A 48 17.26 -4.17 13.86
CA GLU A 48 16.04 -4.80 14.36
C GLU A 48 15.21 -3.90 15.29
N GLU A 49 15.81 -2.92 15.95
CA GLU A 49 15.07 -2.00 16.81
C GLU A 49 14.21 -1.03 15.99
N TRP A 50 14.56 -0.79 14.72
CA TRP A 50 13.67 -0.06 13.80
C TRP A 50 12.36 -0.79 13.58
N ASP A 51 12.36 -2.12 13.53
CA ASP A 51 11.12 -2.88 13.38
C ASP A 51 10.19 -2.62 14.57
N HIS A 52 10.72 -2.65 15.79
CA HIS A 52 9.96 -2.36 17.01
C HIS A 52 9.47 -0.91 17.11
N LEU A 53 10.26 0.04 16.61
CA LEU A 53 9.88 1.44 16.56
C LEU A 53 8.76 1.65 15.54
N ILE A 54 8.94 1.19 14.30
CA ILE A 54 7.96 1.29 13.21
C ILE A 54 6.63 0.67 13.62
N GLU A 55 6.66 -0.50 14.28
CA GLU A 55 5.47 -1.17 14.80
C GLU A 55 4.60 -0.28 15.71
N ARG A 56 5.20 0.67 16.43
CA ARG A 56 4.52 1.57 17.38
C ARG A 56 4.13 2.90 16.75
N ILE A 57 4.96 3.40 15.84
CA ILE A 57 4.81 4.76 15.32
C ILE A 57 3.80 4.83 14.17
N THR A 58 3.67 3.78 13.35
CA THR A 58 2.70 3.75 12.24
C THR A 58 1.26 3.62 12.74
N LEU A 59 0.33 4.29 12.05
CA LEU A 59 -1.11 4.13 12.26
C LEU A 59 -1.66 3.18 11.21
N ASN A 60 -2.06 1.99 11.64
CA ASN A 60 -2.45 0.89 10.76
C ASN A 60 -3.96 0.81 10.52
N GLU A 61 -4.69 1.94 10.55
CA GLU A 61 -6.13 1.91 10.38
C GLU A 61 -6.50 1.45 8.96
N THR A 62 -7.13 0.28 8.86
CA THR A 62 -7.63 -0.28 7.60
C THR A 62 -8.87 -1.13 7.85
N TYR A 63 -9.57 -1.48 6.78
CA TYR A 63 -10.73 -2.36 6.77
C TYR A 63 -11.09 -2.79 5.36
N PHE A 64 -11.79 -3.92 5.29
CA PHE A 64 -12.28 -4.44 4.01
C PHE A 64 -13.24 -3.44 3.36
N PHE A 65 -13.11 -3.25 2.05
CA PHE A 65 -13.96 -2.36 1.25
C PHE A 65 -13.89 -0.87 1.66
N ARG A 66 -12.71 -0.40 2.10
CA ARG A 66 -12.45 1.02 2.39
C ARG A 66 -12.51 1.89 1.12
N GLU A 67 -13.16 3.07 1.25
CA GLU A 67 -13.54 4.02 0.19
C GLU A 67 -14.16 3.35 -1.06
N GLU A 68 -15.40 2.92 -0.93
CA GLU A 68 -16.16 2.17 -1.94
C GLU A 68 -16.17 2.81 -3.33
N ASN A 69 -16.20 4.15 -3.43
CA ASN A 69 -16.21 4.84 -4.72
C ASN A 69 -14.97 4.49 -5.57
N GLN A 70 -13.78 4.42 -4.96
CA GLN A 70 -12.57 4.03 -5.69
C GLN A 70 -12.56 2.56 -6.07
N LEU A 71 -13.17 1.71 -5.24
CA LEU A 71 -13.29 0.28 -5.54
C LEU A 71 -14.26 0.03 -6.70
N ARG A 72 -15.32 0.84 -6.82
CA ARG A 72 -16.21 0.83 -7.99
C ARG A 72 -15.45 1.25 -9.24
N ASP A 73 -14.67 2.34 -9.17
CA ASP A 73 -13.85 2.80 -10.30
C ASP A 73 -12.80 1.76 -10.72
N PHE A 74 -12.20 1.07 -9.75
CA PHE A 74 -11.29 -0.06 -10.01
C PHE A 74 -11.98 -1.19 -10.79
N VAL A 75 -13.20 -1.58 -10.40
CA VAL A 75 -13.97 -2.59 -11.13
C VAL A 75 -14.30 -2.12 -12.56
N GLU A 76 -14.62 -0.84 -12.76
CA GLU A 76 -14.82 -0.28 -14.10
C GLU A 76 -13.55 -0.28 -14.96
N VAL A 77 -12.38 -0.03 -14.35
CA VAL A 77 -11.08 -0.20 -15.01
C VAL A 77 -10.86 -1.65 -15.44
N LEU A 78 -11.18 -2.63 -14.59
CA LEU A 78 -11.06 -4.05 -14.91
C LEU A 78 -12.00 -4.49 -16.04
N LYS A 79 -13.25 -3.99 -16.07
CA LYS A 79 -14.21 -4.30 -17.15
C LYS A 79 -13.77 -3.80 -18.51
N LYS A 80 -13.00 -2.70 -18.54
CA LYS A 80 -12.41 -2.14 -19.75
C LYS A 80 -11.02 -2.68 -20.04
N TRP A 81 -10.53 -3.63 -19.24
CA TRP A 81 -9.20 -4.18 -19.40
C TRP A 81 -9.11 -4.96 -20.72
N PRO A 82 -8.09 -4.73 -21.57
CA PRO A 82 -7.98 -5.41 -22.86
C PRO A 82 -7.93 -6.94 -22.68
N HIS A 83 -8.89 -7.65 -23.27
CA HIS A 83 -8.99 -9.12 -23.19
C HIS A 83 -7.90 -9.84 -24.00
N ASP A 84 -7.29 -9.15 -24.97
CA ASP A 84 -6.23 -9.64 -25.85
C ASP A 84 -4.83 -9.50 -25.27
N ARG A 85 -4.67 -8.77 -24.15
CA ARG A 85 -3.46 -8.86 -23.32
C ARG A 85 -3.41 -10.27 -22.74
N ASN A 86 -2.72 -11.16 -23.44
CA ASN A 86 -2.44 -12.55 -23.03
C ASN A 86 -1.53 -12.64 -21.77
N GLY A 87 -1.30 -11.52 -21.08
CA GLY A 87 -0.42 -11.39 -19.93
C GLY A 87 -1.18 -11.38 -18.61
N LYS A 88 -0.43 -11.66 -17.53
CA LYS A 88 -0.90 -11.49 -16.16
C LYS A 88 -1.13 -10.01 -15.85
N ILE A 89 -2.15 -9.72 -15.05
CA ILE A 89 -2.39 -8.37 -14.51
C ILE A 89 -1.67 -8.30 -13.17
N ARG A 90 -0.72 -7.38 -13.05
CA ARG A 90 0.00 -7.16 -11.79
C ARG A 90 -0.54 -5.94 -11.07
N ILE A 91 -0.99 -6.14 -9.84
CA ILE A 91 -1.50 -5.08 -8.97
C ILE A 91 -0.53 -4.92 -7.81
N TRP A 92 -0.21 -3.68 -7.45
CA TRP A 92 0.55 -3.38 -6.24
C TRP A 92 -0.32 -2.63 -5.24
N SER A 93 -0.54 -3.18 -4.04
CA SER A 93 -1.08 -2.46 -2.88
C SER A 93 0.07 -2.02 -1.99
N ALA A 94 0.36 -0.72 -2.03
CA ALA A 94 1.44 -0.07 -1.30
C ALA A 94 0.92 0.52 0.01
N ALA A 95 1.56 0.16 1.12
CA ALA A 95 1.10 0.38 2.49
C ALA A 95 -0.17 -0.40 2.83
N CYS A 96 -0.12 -1.73 2.63
CA CYS A 96 -1.27 -2.61 2.76
C CYS A 96 -1.74 -2.86 4.20
N SER A 97 -1.00 -2.40 5.20
CA SER A 97 -1.26 -2.63 6.63
C SER A 97 -1.49 -4.12 6.91
N THR A 98 -2.58 -4.48 7.59
CA THR A 98 -2.96 -5.85 7.98
C THR A 98 -3.67 -6.64 6.87
N GLY A 99 -3.59 -6.20 5.61
CA GLY A 99 -3.95 -7.01 4.44
C GLY A 99 -5.38 -6.85 3.89
N GLU A 100 -6.22 -6.04 4.53
CA GLU A 100 -7.61 -5.88 4.11
C GLU A 100 -7.76 -5.31 2.69
N GLU A 101 -6.91 -4.35 2.29
CA GLU A 101 -6.93 -3.79 0.94
C GLU A 101 -6.60 -4.84 -0.14
N PRO A 102 -5.43 -5.51 -0.13
CA PRO A 102 -5.10 -6.46 -1.20
C PRO A 102 -6.09 -7.64 -1.27
N TYR A 103 -6.63 -8.09 -0.14
CA TYR A 103 -7.69 -9.09 -0.14
C TYR A 103 -9.00 -8.55 -0.70
N THR A 104 -9.39 -7.31 -0.39
CA THR A 104 -10.54 -6.65 -1.01
C THR A 104 -10.40 -6.61 -2.52
N LEU A 105 -9.22 -6.25 -3.04
CA LEU A 105 -8.96 -6.18 -4.47
C LEU A 105 -9.13 -7.55 -5.14
N ALA A 106 -8.57 -8.61 -4.55
CA ALA A 106 -8.74 -9.98 -5.04
C ALA A 106 -10.22 -10.44 -5.03
N MET A 107 -10.97 -10.11 -3.97
CA MET A 107 -12.40 -10.41 -3.87
C MET A 107 -13.20 -9.70 -4.96
N LEU A 108 -12.95 -8.41 -5.19
CA LEU A 108 -13.62 -7.62 -6.23
C LEU A 108 -13.34 -8.13 -7.63
N ILE A 109 -12.11 -8.55 -7.90
CA ILE A 109 -11.74 -9.19 -9.17
C ILE A 109 -12.57 -10.47 -9.36
N ALA A 110 -12.59 -11.33 -8.34
CA ALA A 110 -13.36 -12.58 -8.36
C ALA A 110 -14.87 -12.35 -8.54
N ASP A 111 -15.43 -11.32 -7.89
CA ASP A 111 -16.84 -10.93 -8.01
C ASP A 111 -17.18 -10.36 -9.38
N SER A 112 -16.30 -9.51 -9.93
CA SER A 112 -16.57 -8.80 -11.17
C SER A 112 -16.66 -9.72 -12.39
N GLY A 113 -15.92 -10.83 -12.39
CA GLY A 113 -15.74 -11.70 -13.55
C GLY A 113 -15.11 -11.00 -14.77
N ALA A 114 -14.63 -9.76 -14.62
CA ALA A 114 -14.11 -8.96 -15.71
C ALA A 114 -12.81 -9.54 -16.28
N VAL A 115 -12.01 -10.16 -15.41
CA VAL A 115 -10.77 -10.85 -15.75
C VAL A 115 -10.68 -12.15 -14.95
N PRO A 116 -10.11 -13.24 -15.49
CA PRO A 116 -9.88 -14.46 -14.74
C PRO A 116 -8.97 -14.21 -13.53
N LEU A 117 -9.40 -14.61 -12.34
CA LEU A 117 -8.66 -14.39 -11.10
C LEU A 117 -7.24 -15.01 -11.15
N GLU A 118 -7.10 -16.12 -11.87
CA GLU A 118 -5.84 -16.85 -12.03
C GLU A 118 -4.77 -16.05 -12.78
N ARG A 119 -5.20 -15.05 -13.57
CA ARG A 119 -4.31 -14.15 -14.31
C ARG A 119 -3.86 -12.96 -13.46
N VAL A 120 -4.36 -12.80 -12.25
CA VAL A 120 -4.00 -11.68 -11.37
C VAL A 120 -2.92 -12.10 -10.38
N GLU A 121 -1.91 -11.24 -10.23
CA GLU A 121 -0.95 -11.26 -9.13
C GLU A 121 -1.05 -9.93 -8.38
N ILE A 122 -1.35 -10.00 -7.08
CA ILE A 122 -1.35 -8.83 -6.21
C ILE A 122 -0.10 -8.89 -5.34
N VAL A 123 0.79 -7.92 -5.49
CA VAL A 123 1.90 -7.69 -4.57
C VAL A 123 1.43 -6.68 -3.54
N ALA A 124 1.52 -7.02 -2.27
CA ALA A 124 1.14 -6.16 -1.17
C ALA A 124 2.38 -5.84 -0.34
N SER A 125 2.61 -4.57 -0.01
CA SER A 125 3.79 -4.19 0.74
C SER A 125 3.51 -3.19 1.84
N ASP A 126 4.29 -3.30 2.92
CA ASP A 126 4.22 -2.37 4.04
C ASP A 126 5.60 -2.26 4.72
N ILE A 127 5.82 -1.16 5.44
CA ILE A 127 7.00 -0.95 6.27
C ILE A 127 6.84 -1.64 7.63
N ASN A 128 5.59 -1.85 8.09
CA ASN A 128 5.29 -2.49 9.36
C ASN A 128 5.29 -4.02 9.22
N LYS A 129 6.41 -4.65 9.60
CA LYS A 129 6.56 -6.12 9.53
C LYS A 129 5.55 -6.88 10.39
N LYS A 130 5.05 -6.31 11.50
CA LYS A 130 3.99 -6.94 12.30
C LYS A 130 2.66 -6.94 11.56
N ALA A 131 2.32 -5.83 10.91
CA ALA A 131 1.13 -5.74 10.08
C ALA A 131 1.19 -6.75 8.92
N LEU A 132 2.36 -6.88 8.26
CA LEU A 132 2.58 -7.89 7.23
C LEU A 132 2.41 -9.32 7.75
N ARG A 133 2.97 -9.66 8.92
CA ARG A 133 2.77 -10.99 9.52
C ARG A 133 1.29 -11.28 9.76
N THR A 134 0.52 -10.29 10.25
CA THR A 134 -0.94 -10.42 10.39
C THR A 134 -1.63 -10.57 9.03
N ALA A 135 -1.22 -9.80 8.03
CA ALA A 135 -1.77 -9.89 6.69
C ALA A 135 -1.53 -11.27 6.06
N GLU A 136 -0.33 -11.82 6.20
CA GLU A 136 0.06 -13.15 5.70
C GLU A 136 -0.76 -14.29 6.32
N THR A 137 -1.19 -14.17 7.58
CA THR A 137 -2.07 -15.19 8.16
C THR A 137 -3.46 -15.17 7.54
N GLY A 138 -3.92 -14.03 7.03
CA GLY A 138 -5.27 -13.84 6.51
C GLY A 138 -6.37 -14.11 7.53
N TRP A 139 -6.04 -14.11 8.83
CA TRP A 139 -6.98 -14.40 9.91
C TRP A 139 -7.36 -13.13 10.66
N TYR A 140 -8.67 -12.92 10.86
CA TYR A 140 -9.23 -11.74 11.51
C TYR A 140 -10.25 -12.15 12.58
N PRO A 141 -10.14 -11.63 13.83
CA PRO A 141 -11.13 -11.89 14.87
C PRO A 141 -12.55 -11.47 14.46
N LYS A 142 -13.58 -12.16 14.95
CA LYS A 142 -15.00 -11.84 14.69
C LYS A 142 -15.37 -10.40 15.03
N ASN A 143 -14.81 -9.90 16.13
CA ASN A 143 -15.04 -8.54 16.64
C ASN A 143 -14.05 -7.50 16.07
N SER A 144 -13.26 -7.86 15.06
CA SER A 144 -12.30 -6.93 14.45
C SER A 144 -13.01 -5.76 13.75
N LEU A 145 -12.46 -4.56 13.89
CA LEU A 145 -12.85 -3.38 13.13
C LEU A 145 -12.55 -3.53 11.63
N SER A 146 -11.77 -4.53 11.22
CA SER A 146 -11.56 -4.91 9.81
C SER A 146 -12.89 -5.15 9.09
N PHE A 147 -13.91 -5.66 9.80
CA PHE A 147 -15.21 -6.03 9.23
C PHE A 147 -16.31 -4.98 9.41
N ARG A 148 -16.00 -3.78 9.90
CA ARG A 148 -17.00 -2.76 10.27
C ARG A 148 -17.93 -2.30 9.14
N ARG A 149 -17.54 -2.54 7.89
CA ARG A 149 -18.33 -2.27 6.68
C ARG A 149 -18.51 -3.49 5.77
N THR A 150 -18.28 -4.69 6.29
CA THR A 150 -18.31 -5.92 5.48
C THR A 150 -19.64 -6.67 5.69
N PRO A 151 -20.50 -6.76 4.66
CA PRO A 151 -21.74 -7.53 4.73
C PRO A 151 -21.49 -9.01 5.03
N TRP A 152 -22.49 -9.68 5.59
CA TRP A 152 -22.40 -11.10 5.95
C TRP A 152 -22.21 -12.00 4.72
N GLU A 153 -22.81 -11.64 3.60
CA GLU A 153 -22.74 -12.34 2.32
C GLU A 153 -21.30 -12.43 1.81
N ILE A 154 -20.55 -11.33 1.94
CA ILE A 154 -19.14 -11.25 1.59
C ILE A 154 -18.30 -12.15 2.51
N LYS A 155 -18.58 -12.11 3.83
CA LYS A 155 -17.91 -12.98 4.81
C LYS A 155 -18.12 -14.45 4.46
N LYS A 156 -19.36 -14.87 4.23
CA LYS A 156 -19.72 -16.24 3.85
C LYS A 156 -19.05 -16.68 2.54
N LYS A 157 -18.94 -15.76 1.57
CA LYS A 157 -18.36 -16.06 0.25
C LYS A 157 -16.85 -16.22 0.31
N TYR A 158 -16.13 -15.33 1.01
CA TYR A 158 -14.68 -15.23 0.91
C TYR A 158 -13.89 -15.62 2.16
N PHE A 159 -14.57 -15.99 3.24
CA PHE A 159 -13.93 -16.38 4.48
C PHE A 159 -14.49 -17.71 4.99
N ASP A 160 -13.63 -18.48 5.63
CA ASP A 160 -14.01 -19.63 6.46
C ASP A 160 -14.09 -19.17 7.91
N GLU A 161 -15.25 -19.38 8.54
CA GLU A 161 -15.40 -19.14 9.97
C GLU A 161 -14.65 -20.24 10.74
N LYS A 162 -13.65 -19.84 11.54
CA LYS A 162 -12.81 -20.75 12.32
C LYS A 162 -12.69 -20.23 13.75
N GLY A 163 -13.29 -20.95 14.70
CA GLY A 163 -13.29 -20.59 16.11
C GLY A 163 -13.92 -19.21 16.36
N ASP A 164 -13.12 -18.29 16.88
CA ASP A 164 -13.48 -16.91 17.20
C ASP A 164 -13.16 -15.90 16.08
N GLY A 165 -12.79 -16.37 14.89
CA GLY A 165 -12.40 -15.52 13.76
C GLY A 165 -12.83 -16.02 12.38
N PHE A 166 -12.36 -15.28 11.39
CA PHE A 166 -12.58 -15.53 9.97
C PHE A 166 -11.21 -15.65 9.28
N GLN A 167 -11.05 -16.72 8.51
CA GLN A 167 -9.87 -16.99 7.71
C GLN A 167 -10.19 -16.67 6.25
N VAL A 168 -9.39 -15.83 5.58
CA VAL A 168 -9.51 -15.60 4.13
C VAL A 168 -9.36 -16.94 3.39
N LYS A 169 -10.28 -17.24 2.47
CA LYS A 169 -10.26 -18.50 1.73
C LYS A 169 -9.01 -18.62 0.84
N PRO A 170 -8.44 -19.83 0.66
CA PRO A 170 -7.19 -20.03 -0.07
C PRO A 170 -7.16 -19.44 -1.48
N PHE A 171 -8.23 -19.59 -2.26
CA PHE A 171 -8.26 -19.09 -3.64
C PHE A 171 -8.14 -17.56 -3.77
N ILE A 172 -8.50 -16.82 -2.71
CA ILE A 172 -8.23 -15.37 -2.60
C ILE A 172 -6.81 -15.15 -2.07
N ALA A 173 -6.43 -15.85 -1.00
CA ALA A 173 -5.14 -15.68 -0.35
C ALA A 173 -3.95 -15.93 -1.29
N GLU A 174 -4.04 -16.95 -2.13
CA GLU A 174 -3.01 -17.32 -3.10
C GLU A 174 -2.78 -16.28 -4.21
N ARG A 175 -3.68 -15.29 -4.36
CA ARG A 175 -3.48 -14.18 -5.31
C ARG A 175 -2.64 -13.06 -4.74
N VAL A 176 -2.41 -13.04 -3.43
CA VAL A 176 -1.72 -11.96 -2.73
C VAL A 176 -0.37 -12.45 -2.22
N ARG A 177 0.70 -11.75 -2.60
CA ARG A 177 2.05 -11.93 -2.07
C ARG A 177 2.44 -10.71 -1.25
N PHE A 178 2.76 -10.93 0.02
CA PHE A 178 3.22 -9.88 0.91
C PHE A 178 4.75 -9.70 0.84
N THR A 179 5.22 -8.46 0.99
CA THR A 179 6.65 -8.17 1.03
C THR A 179 6.94 -6.87 1.80
N TYR A 180 8.08 -6.82 2.48
CA TYR A 180 8.53 -5.59 3.13
C TYR A 180 9.00 -4.57 2.10
N LEU A 181 8.51 -3.33 2.24
CA LEU A 181 8.97 -2.16 1.50
C LEU A 181 8.76 -0.89 2.32
N ASN A 182 9.81 -0.09 2.44
CA ASN A 182 9.74 1.32 2.80
C ASN A 182 9.53 2.13 1.50
N LEU A 183 8.53 3.02 1.46
CA LEU A 183 8.24 3.82 0.26
C LEU A 183 9.41 4.74 -0.14
N LEU A 184 10.26 5.09 0.83
CA LEU A 184 11.53 5.81 0.62
C LEU A 184 12.75 4.89 0.72
N GLY A 185 12.55 3.57 0.77
CA GLY A 185 13.59 2.53 0.84
C GLY A 185 14.46 2.43 -0.41
N ASP A 186 15.32 1.43 -0.47
CA ASP A 186 16.26 1.32 -1.58
C ASP A 186 15.67 0.67 -2.85
N ARG A 187 16.48 0.64 -3.92
CA ARG A 187 16.11 0.04 -5.20
C ARG A 187 15.79 -1.46 -5.11
N ARG A 188 16.46 -2.22 -4.22
CA ARG A 188 16.28 -3.67 -4.08
C ARG A 188 14.89 -4.00 -3.57
N GLU A 189 14.31 -3.16 -2.73
CA GLU A 189 12.93 -3.32 -2.28
C GLU A 189 11.94 -3.20 -3.44
N TYR A 190 12.14 -2.20 -4.32
CA TYR A 190 11.32 -2.01 -5.51
C TYR A 190 11.51 -3.10 -6.57
N GLU A 191 12.70 -3.70 -6.66
CA GLU A 191 12.94 -4.86 -7.52
C GLU A 191 12.07 -6.07 -7.11
N ARG A 192 11.76 -6.24 -5.81
CA ARG A 192 10.84 -7.28 -5.33
C ARG A 192 9.38 -7.00 -5.68
N ILE A 193 9.00 -5.74 -5.90
CA ILE A 193 7.68 -5.38 -6.42
C ILE A 193 7.63 -5.69 -7.92
N GLY A 194 8.65 -5.25 -8.67
CA GLY A 194 8.69 -5.32 -10.12
C GLY A 194 7.70 -4.34 -10.75
N LYS A 195 7.35 -4.54 -12.02
CA LYS A 195 6.35 -3.69 -12.70
C LYS A 195 4.92 -4.06 -12.28
N ALA A 196 4.05 -3.05 -12.24
CA ALA A 196 2.63 -3.18 -11.96
C ALA A 196 1.78 -2.47 -13.01
N ASP A 197 0.62 -3.03 -13.32
CA ASP A 197 -0.38 -2.44 -14.21
C ASP A 197 -1.34 -1.51 -13.47
N ILE A 198 -1.59 -1.81 -12.20
CA ILE A 198 -2.42 -1.01 -11.30
C ILE A 198 -1.70 -0.87 -9.97
N VAL A 199 -1.67 0.34 -9.41
CA VAL A 199 -1.09 0.62 -8.10
C VAL A 199 -2.14 1.27 -7.20
N PHE A 200 -2.26 0.76 -5.99
CA PHE A 200 -2.99 1.38 -4.88
C PHE A 200 -1.97 1.90 -3.88
N CYS A 201 -2.02 3.18 -3.54
CA CYS A 201 -1.17 3.79 -2.52
C CYS A 201 -2.03 4.80 -1.74
N ARG A 202 -2.87 4.27 -0.84
CA ARG A 202 -3.99 5.00 -0.24
C ARG A 202 -3.81 5.21 1.25
N ASN A 203 -4.18 6.40 1.70
CA ASN A 203 -4.19 6.83 3.10
C ASN A 203 -2.83 6.69 3.79
N VAL A 204 -1.75 6.91 3.04
CA VAL A 204 -0.36 6.83 3.50
C VAL A 204 0.45 8.07 3.18
N LEU A 205 0.18 8.75 2.06
CA LEU A 205 0.88 9.99 1.68
C LEU A 205 0.62 11.13 2.67
N ILE A 206 -0.49 11.08 3.42
CA ILE A 206 -0.83 12.03 4.49
C ILE A 206 0.21 12.10 5.62
N TYR A 207 1.13 11.13 5.74
CA TYR A 207 2.19 11.10 6.76
C TYR A 207 3.51 11.74 6.30
N PHE A 208 3.61 12.13 5.04
CA PHE A 208 4.83 12.60 4.40
C PHE A 208 4.72 14.10 4.07
N ASP A 209 5.86 14.78 4.03
CA ASP A 209 5.90 16.13 3.50
C ASP A 209 6.07 16.14 1.97
N ARG A 210 6.09 17.34 1.40
CA ARG A 210 6.08 17.54 -0.06
C ARG A 210 7.27 16.88 -0.75
N ASP A 211 8.47 16.96 -0.16
CA ASP A 211 9.69 16.42 -0.76
C ASP A 211 9.65 14.89 -0.77
N ALA A 212 9.24 14.29 0.34
CA ALA A 212 9.03 12.84 0.42
C ALA A 212 7.92 12.37 -0.54
N ILE A 213 6.79 13.07 -0.63
CA ILE A 213 5.71 12.75 -1.58
C ILE A 213 6.22 12.81 -3.02
N ALA A 214 7.04 13.80 -3.36
CA ALA A 214 7.63 13.91 -4.70
C ALA A 214 8.51 12.69 -5.01
N GLU A 215 9.36 12.26 -4.09
CA GLU A 215 10.19 11.07 -4.29
C GLU A 215 9.35 9.78 -4.41
N ILE A 216 8.34 9.62 -3.57
CA ILE A 216 7.40 8.48 -3.62
C ILE A 216 6.66 8.47 -4.95
N ALA A 217 6.18 9.62 -5.42
CA ALA A 217 5.50 9.76 -6.70
C ALA A 217 6.37 9.30 -7.87
N ASP A 218 7.65 9.67 -7.86
CA ASP A 218 8.61 9.31 -8.90
C ASP A 218 8.86 7.79 -8.93
N ARG A 219 8.88 7.15 -7.74
CA ARG A 219 8.99 5.70 -7.58
C ARG A 219 7.71 4.98 -8.03
N LEU A 220 6.53 5.45 -7.62
CA LEU A 220 5.23 4.93 -8.08
C LEU A 220 5.13 4.99 -9.61
N TYR A 221 5.51 6.12 -10.21
CA TYR A 221 5.54 6.30 -11.66
C TYR A 221 6.49 5.32 -12.35
N LYS A 222 7.69 5.09 -11.78
CA LYS A 222 8.66 4.12 -12.30
C LYS A 222 8.17 2.68 -12.18
N THR A 223 7.41 2.34 -11.15
CA THR A 223 6.84 1.00 -10.95
C THR A 223 5.67 0.71 -11.89
N LEU A 224 4.82 1.71 -12.14
CA LEU A 224 3.61 1.56 -12.94
C LEU A 224 3.93 1.40 -14.44
N ASN A 225 3.30 0.47 -15.15
CA ASN A 225 3.47 0.32 -16.59
C ASN A 225 2.90 1.53 -17.36
N PRO A 226 3.42 1.86 -18.56
CA PRO A 226 2.79 2.84 -19.44
C PRO A 226 1.30 2.52 -19.65
N GLY A 227 0.44 3.54 -19.52
CA GLY A 227 -1.01 3.38 -19.58
C GLY A 227 -1.66 2.74 -18.34
N GLY A 228 -0.88 2.35 -17.33
CA GLY A 228 -1.36 1.78 -16.08
C GLY A 228 -2.05 2.79 -15.17
N TYR A 229 -2.74 2.31 -14.13
CA TYR A 229 -3.60 3.10 -13.27
C TYR A 229 -3.05 3.24 -11.84
N LEU A 230 -3.25 4.39 -11.22
CA LEU A 230 -2.86 4.68 -9.84
C LEU A 230 -4.06 5.23 -9.06
N PHE A 231 -4.35 4.57 -7.93
CA PHE A 231 -5.37 4.96 -6.96
C PHE A 231 -4.69 5.47 -5.68
N LEU A 232 -5.03 6.69 -5.27
CA LEU A 232 -4.57 7.33 -4.04
C LEU A 232 -5.79 7.61 -3.15
N GLY A 233 -5.63 7.76 -1.84
CA GLY A 233 -6.74 8.04 -0.94
C GLY A 233 -7.44 9.36 -1.28
N HIS A 234 -8.68 9.51 -0.82
CA HIS A 234 -9.56 10.60 -1.28
C HIS A 234 -8.96 12.02 -1.12
N SER A 235 -8.15 12.25 -0.07
CA SER A 235 -7.50 13.53 0.22
C SER A 235 -6.08 13.67 -0.33
N GLU A 236 -5.57 12.68 -1.06
CA GLU A 236 -4.16 12.58 -1.44
C GLU A 236 -3.94 12.95 -2.91
N THR A 237 -2.91 13.77 -3.18
CA THR A 237 -2.61 14.25 -4.53
C THR A 237 -1.12 14.26 -4.81
N LEU A 238 -0.73 14.05 -6.08
CA LEU A 238 0.66 14.17 -6.52
C LEU A 238 0.87 15.50 -7.25
N GLN A 239 0.79 16.61 -6.53
CA GLN A 239 0.80 17.96 -7.12
C GLN A 239 1.97 18.16 -8.11
N ASP A 240 3.18 17.82 -7.68
CA ASP A 240 4.40 18.04 -8.47
C ASP A 240 4.55 17.06 -9.65
N HIS A 241 3.86 15.91 -9.61
CA HIS A 241 3.94 14.87 -10.64
C HIS A 241 2.70 14.80 -11.52
N ARG A 242 1.73 15.71 -11.34
CA ARG A 242 0.47 15.72 -12.09
C ARG A 242 0.68 15.77 -13.61
N HIS A 243 1.78 16.37 -14.06
CA HIS A 243 2.14 16.44 -15.49
C HIS A 243 2.44 15.07 -16.13
N LEU A 244 2.83 14.06 -15.33
CA LEU A 244 3.15 12.69 -15.77
C LEU A 244 1.91 11.78 -15.90
N PHE A 245 0.77 12.23 -15.39
CA PHE A 245 -0.46 11.45 -15.33
C PHE A 245 -1.61 12.18 -16.01
N ASP A 246 -2.54 11.41 -16.58
CA ASP A 246 -3.88 11.88 -16.89
C ASP A 246 -4.76 11.65 -15.67
N VAL A 247 -5.46 12.69 -15.21
CA VAL A 247 -6.39 12.59 -14.07
C VAL A 247 -7.76 12.25 -14.64
N ILE A 248 -8.32 11.13 -14.20
CA ILE A 248 -9.64 10.65 -14.60
C ILE A 248 -10.59 10.92 -13.45
N PHE A 249 -11.54 11.83 -13.67
CA PHE A 249 -12.59 12.16 -12.73
C PHE A 249 -13.82 11.28 -12.97
N THR A 250 -14.44 10.84 -11.87
CA THR A 250 -15.73 10.14 -11.84
C THR A 250 -16.68 10.93 -10.95
N ASP A 251 -17.93 10.48 -10.82
CA ASP A 251 -18.97 11.21 -10.09
C ASP A 251 -18.63 11.47 -8.62
N PHE A 252 -17.83 10.58 -8.00
CA PHE A 252 -17.56 10.61 -6.56
C PHE A 252 -16.09 10.43 -6.18
N SER A 253 -15.20 10.39 -7.18
CA SER A 253 -13.81 9.94 -7.02
C SER A 253 -12.96 10.40 -8.20
N TYR A 254 -11.66 10.20 -8.09
CA TYR A 254 -10.73 10.35 -9.21
C TYR A 254 -9.55 9.40 -9.02
N TYR A 255 -8.92 9.05 -10.14
CA TYR A 255 -7.71 8.24 -10.18
C TYR A 255 -6.82 8.70 -11.32
N TYR A 256 -5.61 8.16 -11.38
CA TYR A 256 -4.59 8.60 -12.32
C TYR A 256 -4.31 7.50 -13.35
N ARG A 257 -4.04 7.89 -14.59
CA ARG A 257 -3.48 7.00 -15.61
C ARG A 257 -2.11 7.50 -16.01
N ARG A 258 -1.10 6.63 -15.97
CA ARG A 258 0.25 6.98 -16.42
C ARG A 258 0.23 7.25 -17.91
N LYS A 259 0.72 8.42 -18.32
CA LYS A 259 0.87 8.76 -19.74
C LYS A 259 1.81 7.78 -20.42
N GLU A 260 1.43 7.34 -21.62
CA GLU A 260 2.40 6.74 -22.54
C GLU A 260 3.35 7.86 -22.95
N GLN A 261 4.63 7.77 -22.57
CA GLN A 261 5.59 8.69 -23.17
C GLN A 261 5.59 8.37 -24.66
N SER A 262 5.20 9.33 -25.49
CA SER A 262 5.48 9.26 -26.92
C SER A 262 6.97 8.97 -27.05
N GLU A 263 7.33 7.78 -27.53
CA GLU A 263 8.70 7.51 -27.94
C GLU A 263 9.16 8.73 -28.73
N LYS A 264 10.29 9.32 -28.34
CA LYS A 264 10.89 10.40 -29.12
C LYS A 264 11.19 9.86 -30.52
N ARG A 265 10.23 10.00 -31.45
CA ARG A 265 10.50 10.21 -32.85
C ARG A 265 11.22 11.55 -32.92
N ASN A 266 12.55 11.50 -32.90
CA ASN A 266 13.38 12.40 -33.67
C ASN A 266 14.56 11.60 -34.20
N ALA A 267 14.57 11.52 -35.52
CA ALA A 267 15.61 10.97 -36.34
C ALA A 267 16.97 11.60 -36.00
N ALA A 268 18.01 10.77 -35.88
CA ALA A 268 19.22 11.04 -36.63
C ALA A 268 18.93 10.45 -38.03
N GLY A 269 18.76 11.21 -39.11
CA GLY A 269 19.29 12.55 -39.29
C GLY A 269 20.82 12.54 -39.31
N ALA A 270 21.42 11.51 -39.89
CA ALA A 270 22.80 11.52 -40.34
C ALA A 270 22.82 10.98 -41.78
N THR A 271 23.06 11.93 -42.68
CA THR A 271 23.58 11.85 -44.05
C THR A 271 24.27 10.53 -44.42
#